data_AF-A0A7Z7I8H1-F1
#
_entry.id   AF-A0A7Z7I8H1-F1
#
_cell.length_a   1.000
_cell.length_b   1.000
_cell.length_c   1.000
_cell.angle_alpha   90.00
_cell.angle_beta   90.00
_cell.angle_gamma   90.00
#
_symmetry.space_group_name_H-M   'P 1'
#
loop_
_entity.id
_entity.type
_entity.pdbx_description
1 polymer ?
#
loop_
_entity_poly.entity_id
_entity_poly.type
_entity_poly.pdbx_seq_one_letter_code
_entity_poly.pdbx_strand_id
1 'polypeptide(L)' 'MTEFEVQGISCQHCVGAVTRAIQEVDPSAQVRVDLERGKVAVESSQSADALKEAIDEAGYTVVSSAGA' A
#
# COMPACT_ATOMS: atom_id res chain seq x y z
N MET A 1 9.27 7.43 4.05
CA MET A 1 8.04 7.28 3.24
C MET A 1 8.37 6.32 2.12
N THR A 2 7.57 5.28 1.97
CA THR A 2 7.81 4.19 1.02
C THR A 2 6.72 4.22 -0.04
N GLU A 3 7.11 4.20 -1.32
CA GLU A 3 6.16 4.14 -2.42
C GLU A 3 6.03 2.71 -2.93
N PHE A 4 4.80 2.24 -3.04
CA PHE A 4 4.44 0.94 -3.58
C PHE A 4 3.69 1.12 -4.88
N GLU A 5 4.11 0.44 -5.92
CA GLU A 5 3.36 0.29 -7.15
C GLU A 5 2.52 -0.98 -7.02
N VAL A 6 1.20 -0.82 -7.07
CA VAL A 6 0.25 -1.91 -6.84
C VAL A 6 -0.55 -2.13 -8.11
N GLN A 7 -0.51 -3.36 -8.62
CA GLN A 7 -1.23 -3.70 -9.83
C GLN A 7 -2.67 -4.09 -9.48
N GLY A 8 -3.65 -3.56 -10.22
CA GLY A 8 -5.07 -3.84 -10.01
C GLY A 8 -5.84 -2.79 -9.20
N ILE A 9 -5.19 -1.75 -8.66
CA ILE A 9 -5.90 -0.59 -8.09
C ILE A 9 -6.41 0.29 -9.24
N SER A 10 -7.57 -0.07 -9.79
CA SER A 10 -8.30 0.73 -10.79
C SER A 10 -9.59 1.35 -10.25
N CYS A 11 -9.86 1.18 -8.95
CA CYS A 11 -11.11 1.62 -8.35
C CYS A 11 -10.90 2.19 -6.96
N GLN A 12 -11.66 3.23 -6.62
CA GLN A 12 -11.69 3.87 -5.30
C GLN A 12 -12.01 2.89 -4.15
N HIS A 13 -12.72 1.80 -4.41
CA HIS A 13 -12.93 0.74 -3.42
C HIS A 13 -11.65 -0.05 -3.07
N CYS A 14 -10.77 -0.26 -4.05
CA CYS A 14 -9.50 -0.96 -3.85
C CYS A 14 -8.56 -0.17 -2.95
N VAL A 15 -8.57 1.16 -3.08
CA VAL A 15 -7.82 2.09 -2.23
C VAL A 15 -8.15 1.89 -0.75
N GLY A 16 -9.45 1.80 -0.44
CA GLY A 16 -9.91 1.61 0.94
C GLY A 16 -9.45 0.28 1.52
N ALA A 17 -9.48 -0.80 0.73
CA ALA A 17 -9.02 -2.11 1.16
C ALA A 17 -7.51 -2.13 1.48
N VAL A 18 -6.69 -1.60 0.57
CA VAL A 18 -5.23 -1.49 0.74
C VAL A 18 -4.88 -0.62 1.95
N THR A 19 -5.55 0.52 2.10
CA THR A 19 -5.34 1.41 3.25
C THR A 19 -5.65 0.70 4.57
N ARG A 20 -6.73 -0.07 4.60
CA ARG A 20 -7.16 -0.79 5.80
C ARG A 20 -6.19 -1.90 6.17
N ALA A 21 -5.71 -2.66 5.19
CA ALA A 21 -4.73 -3.72 5.41
C ALA A 21 -3.41 -3.18 5.97
N ILE A 22 -2.93 -2.05 5.43
CA ILE A 22 -1.75 -1.37 5.98
C ILE A 22 -2.02 -0.89 7.42
N GLN A 23 -3.21 -0.35 7.68
CA GLN A 23 -3.59 0.11 9.02
C GLN A 23 -3.77 -1.03 10.03
N GLU A 24 -4.06 -2.26 9.58
CA GLU A 24 -4.09 -3.44 10.46
C GLU A 24 -2.69 -3.80 10.96
N VAL A 25 -1.66 -3.62 10.13
CA VAL A 25 -0.27 -3.84 10.52
C VAL A 25 0.31 -2.66 11.30
N ASP A 26 0.04 -1.43 10.85
CA ASP A 26 0.43 -0.21 11.52
C ASP A 26 -0.74 0.79 11.57
N PRO A 27 -1.46 0.89 12.69
CA PRO A 27 -2.61 1.79 12.80
C PRO A 27 -2.23 3.28 12.72
N SER A 28 -0.95 3.62 12.84
CA SER A 28 -0.43 4.98 12.67
C SER A 28 0.04 5.26 11.24
N ALA A 29 -0.02 4.26 10.34
CA ALA A 29 0.43 4.43 8.97
C ALA A 29 -0.47 5.38 8.17
N GLN A 30 0.15 6.32 7.47
CA GLN A 30 -0.54 7.18 6.51
C GLN A 30 -0.42 6.62 5.11
N VAL A 31 -1.54 6.31 4.49
CA VAL A 31 -1.61 5.78 3.13
C VAL A 31 -2.16 6.86 2.20
N ARG A 32 -1.44 7.12 1.11
CA ARG A 32 -1.87 8.00 0.02
C ARG A 32 -1.84 7.21 -1.28
N VAL A 33 -2.96 7.13 -1.97
CA VAL A 33 -3.05 6.41 -3.24
C VAL A 33 -3.27 7.39 -4.38
N ASP A 34 -2.44 7.23 -5.40
CA ASP A 34 -2.38 8.02 -6.61
C ASP A 34 -2.87 7.15 -7.77
N LEU A 35 -4.19 7.16 -8.00
CA LEU A 35 -4.86 6.33 -9.01
C LEU A 35 -4.44 6.71 -10.44
N GLU A 36 -4.13 7.98 -10.68
CA GLU A 36 -3.70 8.47 -11.99
C GLU A 36 -2.35 7.85 -12.39
N ARG A 37 -1.51 7.56 -11.40
CA ARG A 37 -0.17 6.99 -11.60
C ARG A 37 -0.08 5.50 -11.22
N GLY A 38 -1.11 4.94 -10.59
CA GLY A 38 -1.11 3.58 -10.05
C GLY A 38 -0.15 3.38 -8.88
N LYS A 39 0.08 4.42 -8.07
CA LYS A 39 1.06 4.41 -6.97
C LYS A 39 0.40 4.53 -5.60
N VAL A 40 1.02 3.95 -4.59
CA VAL A 40 0.57 3.92 -3.20
C VAL A 40 1.73 4.36 -2.31
N ALA A 41 1.71 5.61 -1.85
CA ALA A 41 2.69 6.12 -0.91
C ALA A 41 2.24 5.82 0.52
N VAL A 42 3.09 5.14 1.28
CA VAL A 42 2.84 4.73 2.66
C VAL A 42 3.89 5.35 3.56
N GLU A 43 3.44 6.02 4.59
CA GLU A 43 4.28 6.53 5.66
C GLU A 43 4.00 5.69 6.90
N SER A 44 4.91 4.78 7.21
CA SER A 44 4.84 3.87 8.34
C SER A 44 6.24 3.69 8.91
N SER A 45 6.31 3.32 10.18
CA SER A 45 7.54 2.87 10.85
C SER A 45 7.93 1.43 10.50
N GLN A 46 7.07 0.70 9.78
CA GLN A 46 7.31 -0.69 9.37
C GLN A 46 8.18 -0.79 8.12
N SER A 47 8.86 -1.93 7.98
CA SER A 47 9.65 -2.27 6.80
C SER A 47 8.78 -2.42 5.56
N ALA A 48 9.38 -2.17 4.39
CA ALA A 48 8.69 -2.29 3.12
C ALA A 48 8.09 -3.69 2.91
N ASP A 49 8.81 -4.74 3.30
CA ASP A 49 8.34 -6.13 3.23
C ASP A 49 7.10 -6.41 4.07
N ALA A 50 7.04 -5.91 5.31
CA ALA A 50 5.89 -6.09 6.19
C ALA A 50 4.62 -5.42 5.62
N LEU A 51 4.78 -4.23 5.03
CA LEU A 51 3.70 -3.53 4.35
C LEU A 51 3.29 -4.28 3.07
N LYS A 52 4.25 -4.83 2.33
CA LYS A 52 4.00 -5.64 1.13
C LYS A 52 3.17 -6.87 1.45
N GLU A 53 3.51 -7.58 2.52
CA GLU A 53 2.80 -8.77 2.99
C GLU A 53 1.36 -8.43 3.36
N ALA A 54 1.14 -7.31 4.09
CA ALA A 54 -0.20 -6.82 4.40
C ALA A 54 -1.05 -6.55 3.15
N ILE A 55 -0.45 -5.96 2.12
CA ILE A 55 -1.12 -5.65 0.86
C ILE A 55 -1.45 -6.95 0.09
N ASP A 56 -0.55 -7.94 0.12
CA ASP A 56 -0.75 -9.25 -0.49
C ASP A 56 -1.86 -10.06 0.21
N GLU A 57 -1.92 -10.02 1.55
CA GLU A 57 -3.01 -10.63 2.33
C GLU A 57 -4.37 -9.98 2.05
N ALA A 58 -4.38 -8.69 1.69
CA ALA A 58 -5.58 -7.99 1.24
C ALA A 58 -6.01 -8.36 -0.19
N GLY A 59 -5.23 -9.20 -0.89
CA GLY A 59 -5.48 -9.65 -2.24
C GLY A 59 -4.93 -8.74 -3.33
N TYR A 60 -3.96 -7.87 -3.01
CA TYR A 60 -3.33 -6.96 -3.97
C TYR A 60 -1.84 -7.25 -4.11
N THR A 61 -1.36 -7.34 -5.35
CA THR A 61 0.05 -7.61 -5.61
C THR A 61 0.83 -6.31 -5.78
N VAL A 62 1.85 -6.13 -4.94
CA VAL A 62 2.82 -5.04 -5.07
C VAL A 62 3.88 -5.40 -6.10
N VAL A 63 3.87 -4.73 -7.25
CA VAL A 63 4.80 -4.98 -8.36
C VAL A 63 6.11 -4.24 -8.21
N SER A 64 6.14 -3.13 -7.49
CA SER A 64 7.36 -2.39 -7.19
C SER A 64 7.26 -1.74 -5.83
N SER A 65 8.37 -1.69 -5.10
CA SER A 65 8.48 -0.96 -3.84
C SER A 65 9.70 -0.06 -3.94
N ALA A 66 9.47 1.22 -4.21
CA ALA A 66 10.49 2.25 -4.18
C ALA A 66 10.55 2.82 -2.75
N GLY A 67 11.44 2.24 -1.95
CA GLY A 67 11.82 2.73 -0.63
C GLY A 67 13.22 2.23 -0.34
N ALA A 68 14.13 3.18 -0.10
CA ALA A 68 15.50 2.93 0.31
C ALA A 68 15.57 2.72 1.83
#